data_AF-A0A7S0SYX5-F1
#
_entry.id   AF-A0A7S0SYX5-F1
#
_cell.length_a   1.000
_cell.length_b   1.000
_cell.length_c   1.000
_cell.angle_alpha   90.00
_cell.angle_beta   90.00
_cell.angle_gamma   90.00
#
_symmetry.space_group_name_H-M   'P 1'
#
loop_
_entity.id
_entity.type
_entity.pdbx_description
1 polymer ?
#
loop_
_entity_poly.entity_id
_entity_poly.type
_entity_poly.pdbx_seq_one_letter_code
_entity_poly.pdbx_strand_id
1 'polypeptide(L)'
;GRGTGAGVLDIAGGNGELAFELLNISGVPVTVVDPRPMRLDKYVKRFRKGFYHRNRAPAMDAGCTRRPPGSVLTAPGHLRLFFHAGMFDTDTVPDASARRIAVEESWGLANNSRWSRRGLVGVDGGDDGSDSGGGGGGGGK
;
A
#
# COMPACT_ATOMS: atom_id res chain seq x y z
N GLY A 1 -3.03 -18.97 24.02
CA GLY A 1 -3.56 -17.61 24.19
C GLY A 1 -4.35 -17.25 22.95
N ARG A 2 -5.63 -16.88 23.10
CA ARG A 2 -6.44 -16.39 21.98
C ARG A 2 -5.90 -15.01 21.58
N GLY A 3 -5.48 -14.86 20.33
CA GLY A 3 -4.93 -13.62 19.81
C GLY A 3 -5.98 -12.52 19.84
N THR A 4 -5.82 -11.54 20.74
CA THR A 4 -6.38 -10.21 20.56
C THR A 4 -5.75 -9.66 19.28
N GLY A 5 -6.49 -9.60 18.18
CA GLY A 5 -5.96 -9.20 16.86
C GLY A 5 -5.19 -7.88 16.96
N ALA A 6 -3.87 -7.95 16.87
CA ALA A 6 -2.96 -6.84 17.19
C ALA A 6 -2.65 -5.92 15.99
N GLY A 7 -3.33 -6.10 14.86
CA GLY A 7 -3.14 -5.32 13.66
C GLY A 7 -4.05 -5.73 12.51
N VAL A 8 -4.10 -4.90 11.48
CA VAL A 8 -4.89 -5.11 10.25
C VAL A 8 -4.00 -5.69 9.15
N LEU A 9 -4.54 -6.62 8.36
CA LEU A 9 -3.92 -7.09 7.12
C LEU A 9 -4.70 -6.50 5.94
N ASP A 10 -4.06 -5.66 5.15
CA ASP A 10 -4.66 -4.94 4.02
C ASP A 10 -4.28 -5.61 2.70
N ILE A 11 -5.16 -6.50 2.22
CA ILE A 11 -4.96 -7.28 0.99
C ILE A 11 -5.29 -6.41 -0.23
N ALA A 12 -4.38 -6.36 -1.21
CA ALA A 12 -4.47 -5.49 -2.38
C ALA A 12 -4.52 -3.99 -2.04
N GLY A 13 -3.88 -3.59 -0.93
CA GLY A 13 -3.86 -2.21 -0.43
C GLY A 13 -3.16 -1.19 -1.34
N GLY A 14 -2.54 -1.63 -2.43
CA GLY A 14 -1.98 -0.78 -3.47
C GLY A 14 -0.96 0.23 -2.97
N ASN A 15 -1.24 1.53 -3.17
CA ASN A 15 -0.33 2.60 -2.75
C ASN A 15 -0.27 2.79 -1.23
N GLY A 16 -1.12 2.10 -0.45
CA GLY A 16 -1.09 2.10 1.01
C GLY A 16 -1.78 3.30 1.66
N GLU A 17 -2.81 3.90 1.03
CA GLU A 17 -3.57 5.02 1.62
C GLU A 17 -4.23 4.63 2.93
N LEU A 18 -5.04 3.56 2.90
CA LEU A 18 -5.74 3.05 4.06
C LEU A 18 -4.76 2.63 5.15
N ALA A 19 -3.73 1.88 4.79
CA ALA A 19 -2.68 1.46 5.72
C ALA A 19 -1.95 2.66 6.36
N PHE A 20 -1.64 3.69 5.58
CA PHE A 20 -1.06 4.92 6.10
C PHE A 20 -1.98 5.59 7.11
N GLU A 21 -3.28 5.69 6.82
CA GLU A 21 -4.26 6.31 7.69
C GLU A 21 -4.45 5.53 9.00
N LEU A 22 -4.64 4.22 8.92
CA LEU A 22 -4.76 3.36 10.10
C LEU A 22 -3.55 3.52 11.03
N LEU A 23 -2.33 3.48 10.50
CA LEU A 23 -1.11 3.57 11.31
C LEU A 23 -0.83 4.98 11.85
N ASN A 24 -0.88 5.98 10.97
CA ASN A 24 -0.38 7.32 11.26
C ASN A 24 -1.45 8.28 11.76
N ILE A 25 -2.73 8.00 11.48
CA ILE A 25 -3.86 8.78 11.99
C ILE A 25 -4.48 8.06 13.17
N SER A 26 -4.74 6.76 13.09
CA SER A 26 -5.49 6.04 14.14
C SER A 26 -4.60 5.26 15.12
N GLY A 27 -3.31 5.09 14.82
CA GLY A 27 -2.38 4.31 15.65
C GLY A 27 -2.54 2.80 15.56
N VAL A 28 -3.30 2.30 14.57
CA VAL A 28 -3.57 0.88 14.36
C VAL A 28 -2.45 0.27 13.52
N PRO A 29 -1.72 -0.74 14.02
CA PRO A 29 -0.72 -1.46 13.22
C PRO A 29 -1.37 -2.11 12.00
N VAL A 30 -0.72 -2.02 10.85
CA VAL A 30 -1.24 -2.57 9.60
C VAL A 30 -0.10 -3.02 8.69
N THR A 31 -0.31 -4.16 8.04
CA THR A 31 0.58 -4.70 7.02
C THR A 31 -0.19 -4.82 5.71
N VAL A 32 0.34 -4.24 4.65
CA VAL A 32 -0.21 -4.37 3.30
C VAL A 32 0.34 -5.63 2.64
N VAL A 33 -0.52 -6.36 1.94
CA VAL A 33 -0.11 -7.42 1.00
C VAL A 33 -0.48 -6.99 -0.40
N ASP A 34 0.50 -6.57 -1.18
CA ASP A 34 0.30 -6.16 -2.57
C ASP A 34 1.64 -6.31 -3.32
N PRO A 35 1.65 -6.90 -4.53
CA PRO A 35 2.89 -7.04 -5.30
C PRO A 35 3.49 -5.69 -5.74
N ARG A 36 2.67 -4.63 -5.82
CA ARG A 36 3.12 -3.27 -6.16
C ARG A 36 3.91 -2.66 -5.01
N PRO A 37 5.00 -1.92 -5.28
CA PRO A 37 5.63 -1.07 -4.29
C PRO A 37 4.64 -0.04 -3.73
N MET A 38 4.61 0.11 -2.40
CA MET A 38 3.83 1.15 -1.73
C MET A 38 4.39 2.55 -2.05
N ARG A 39 3.53 3.56 -2.19
CA ARG A 39 3.93 4.94 -2.55
C ARG A 39 3.32 5.95 -1.59
N LEU A 40 4.06 6.27 -0.52
CA LEU A 40 3.53 7.06 0.60
C LEU A 40 3.71 8.58 0.50
N ASP A 41 4.51 9.07 -0.45
CA ASP A 41 4.89 10.50 -0.52
C ASP A 41 3.70 11.45 -0.56
N LYS A 42 2.66 11.08 -1.30
CA LYS A 42 1.41 11.86 -1.40
C LYS A 42 0.74 11.99 -0.03
N TYR A 43 0.69 10.90 0.74
CA TYR A 43 0.00 10.83 2.03
C TYR A 43 0.82 11.52 3.13
N VAL A 44 2.14 11.38 3.10
CA VAL A 44 3.07 12.14 3.96
C VAL A 44 2.90 13.65 3.73
N LYS A 45 2.84 14.11 2.46
CA LYS A 45 2.60 15.52 2.13
C LYS A 45 1.23 16.00 2.64
N ARG A 46 0.17 15.19 2.50
CA ARG A 46 -1.17 15.51 3.04
C ARG A 46 -1.16 15.64 4.57
N PHE A 47 -0.49 14.72 5.26
CA PHE A 47 -0.35 14.76 6.72
C PHE A 47 0.35 16.04 7.19
N ARG A 48 1.50 16.37 6.62
CA ARG A 48 2.26 17.58 6.99
C ARG A 48 1.49 18.88 6.74
N LYS A 49 0.60 18.89 5.75
CA LYS A 49 -0.32 20.02 5.46
C LYS A 49 -1.58 20.01 6.34
N GLY A 50 -1.68 19.09 7.30
CA GLY A 50 -2.79 18.96 8.24
C GLY A 50 -4.10 18.44 7.64
N PHE A 51 -4.10 17.89 6.41
CA PHE A 51 -5.35 17.50 5.73
C PHE A 51 -6.22 16.53 6.56
N TYR A 52 -5.58 15.58 7.25
CA TYR A 52 -6.27 14.57 8.04
C TYR A 52 -6.83 15.10 9.36
N HIS A 53 -6.49 16.33 9.76
CA HIS A 53 -6.86 16.91 11.06
C HIS A 53 -7.74 18.15 10.94
N ARG A 54 -8.11 18.55 9.71
CA ARG A 54 -8.94 19.74 9.45
C ARG A 54 -10.39 19.56 9.89
N ASN A 55 -10.94 18.36 9.77
CA ASN A 55 -12.34 18.08 10.11
C ASN A 55 -12.41 17.48 11.52
N ARG A 56 -12.83 18.30 12.50
CA ARG A 56 -12.95 17.99 13.94
C ARG A 56 -14.41 18.04 14.41
N ALA A 57 -15.30 17.40 13.67
CA ALA A 57 -16.67 17.24 14.16
C ALA A 57 -16.63 16.43 15.47
N PRO A 58 -17.34 16.82 16.54
CA PRO A 58 -17.30 16.13 17.84
C PRO A 58 -17.61 14.62 17.76
N ALA A 59 -18.48 14.22 16.82
CA ALA A 59 -18.79 12.81 16.56
C ALA A 59 -17.59 12.00 16.05
N MET A 60 -16.66 12.63 15.33
CA MET A 60 -15.44 11.98 14.82
C MET A 60 -14.37 11.84 15.90
N ASP A 61 -14.30 12.79 16.83
CA ASP A 61 -13.34 12.78 17.93
C ASP A 61 -13.75 11.80 19.05
N ALA A 62 -15.05 11.57 19.25
CA ALA A 62 -15.57 10.68 20.29
C ALA A 62 -15.35 9.18 20.02
N GLY A 63 -15.20 8.78 18.75
CA GLY A 63 -15.13 7.37 18.35
C GLY A 63 -13.78 6.88 17.83
N CYS A 64 -12.79 7.77 17.66
CA CYS A 64 -11.54 7.43 17.00
C CYS A 64 -10.34 8.04 17.73
N THR A 65 -9.44 7.19 18.24
CA THR A 65 -8.16 7.64 18.79
C THR A 65 -7.30 8.21 17.67
N ARG A 66 -7.33 9.54 17.48
CA ARG A 66 -6.54 10.21 16.46
C ARG A 66 -5.19 10.67 17.03
N ARG A 67 -4.10 10.26 16.38
CA ARG A 67 -2.74 10.71 16.69
C ARG A 67 -2.61 12.23 16.44
N PRO A 68 -1.93 12.97 17.33
CA PRO A 68 -1.77 14.41 17.19
C PRO A 68 -1.12 14.83 15.86
N PRO A 69 -1.46 16.02 15.33
CA PRO A 69 -0.69 16.63 14.25
C PRO A 69 0.80 16.69 14.61
N GLY A 70 1.68 16.43 13.64
CA GLY A 70 3.13 16.44 13.86
C GLY A 70 3.70 15.18 14.52
N SER A 71 2.87 14.16 14.82
CA SER A 71 3.35 12.84 15.23
C SER A 71 4.39 12.29 14.24
N VAL A 72 5.41 11.60 14.75
CA VAL A 72 6.40 10.91 13.92
C VAL A 72 5.68 9.90 13.02
N LEU A 73 5.92 10.03 11.72
CA LEU A 73 5.34 9.15 10.71
C LEU A 73 6.14 7.85 10.61
N THR A 74 5.43 6.75 10.41
CA THR A 74 5.98 5.41 10.23
C THR A 74 5.40 4.80 8.96
N ALA A 75 6.21 4.07 8.21
CA ALA A 75 5.73 3.30 7.07
C ALA A 75 4.97 2.06 7.58
N PRO A 76 3.78 1.74 7.04
CA PRO A 76 3.14 0.46 7.29
C PRO A 76 4.02 -0.73 6.92
N GLY A 77 3.74 -1.89 7.51
CA GLY A 77 4.34 -3.14 7.04
C GLY A 77 3.92 -3.40 5.60
N HIS A 78 4.79 -4.07 4.83
CA HIS A 78 4.48 -4.39 3.43
C HIS A 78 5.08 -5.73 3.04
N LEU A 79 4.20 -6.66 2.66
CA LEU A 79 4.57 -7.93 2.05
C LEU A 79 4.30 -7.84 0.54
N ARG A 80 5.39 -7.82 -0.23
CA ARG A 80 5.34 -7.81 -1.70
C ARG A 80 5.27 -9.24 -2.22
N LEU A 81 4.06 -9.69 -2.55
CA LEU A 81 3.75 -11.05 -2.94
C LEU A 81 2.60 -11.03 -3.97
N PHE A 82 2.62 -11.93 -4.94
CA PHE A 82 1.43 -12.32 -5.69
C PHE A 82 0.70 -13.46 -4.99
N PHE A 83 -0.62 -13.50 -5.03
CA PHE A 83 -1.39 -14.67 -4.59
C PHE A 83 -1.72 -15.52 -5.81
N HIS A 84 -0.98 -16.62 -6.00
CA HIS A 84 -1.26 -17.62 -7.04
C HIS A 84 -1.69 -18.95 -6.42
N ALA A 85 -2.32 -19.80 -7.23
CA ALA A 85 -2.89 -21.08 -6.77
C ALA A 85 -1.86 -21.95 -6.04
N GLY A 86 -0.63 -22.02 -6.56
CA GLY A 86 0.49 -22.74 -5.93
C GLY A 86 0.90 -22.30 -4.52
N MET A 87 0.29 -21.27 -3.93
CA MET A 87 0.49 -20.95 -2.50
C MET A 87 -0.56 -21.59 -1.58
N PHE A 88 -1.73 -21.96 -2.11
CA PHE A 88 -2.91 -22.31 -1.32
C PHE A 88 -3.54 -23.64 -1.73
N ASP A 89 -3.38 -24.06 -2.98
CA ASP A 89 -3.95 -25.26 -3.53
C ASP A 89 -3.26 -26.50 -2.93
N THR A 90 -3.98 -27.23 -2.10
CA THR A 90 -3.46 -28.41 -1.41
C THR A 90 -3.25 -29.60 -2.33
N ASP A 91 -3.87 -29.62 -3.52
CA ASP A 91 -3.73 -30.70 -4.48
C ASP A 91 -2.42 -30.57 -5.26
N THR A 92 -1.99 -29.34 -5.54
CA THR A 92 -0.73 -29.03 -6.23
C THR A 92 0.43 -28.74 -5.27
N VAL A 93 0.14 -28.47 -3.99
CA VAL A 93 1.12 -28.05 -2.99
C VAL A 93 0.98 -28.92 -1.73
N PRO A 94 1.50 -30.15 -1.77
CA PRO A 94 1.13 -31.20 -0.82
C PRO A 94 1.66 -30.97 0.59
N ASP A 95 2.71 -30.15 0.75
CA ASP A 95 3.38 -29.94 2.03
C ASP A 95 3.83 -28.49 2.26
N ALA A 96 4.36 -28.26 3.47
CA ALA A 96 4.82 -26.95 3.89
C ALA A 96 6.07 -26.47 3.13
N SER A 97 6.91 -27.40 2.66
CA SER A 97 8.11 -27.08 1.90
C SER A 97 7.74 -26.58 0.51
N ALA A 98 6.81 -27.26 -0.16
CA ALA A 98 6.27 -26.83 -1.45
C ALA A 98 5.58 -25.46 -1.36
N ARG A 99 4.79 -25.20 -0.30
CA ARG A 99 4.20 -23.87 -0.05
C ARG A 99 5.28 -22.80 0.15
N ARG A 100 6.38 -23.13 0.83
CA ARG A 100 7.47 -22.20 1.06
C ARG A 100 8.15 -21.78 -0.25
N ILE A 101 8.41 -22.75 -1.13
CA ILE A 101 8.98 -22.49 -2.46
C ILE A 101 8.07 -21.55 -3.25
N ALA A 102 6.76 -21.83 -3.31
CA ALA A 102 5.79 -20.97 -3.99
C ALA A 102 5.73 -19.54 -3.41
N VAL A 103 5.84 -19.40 -2.08
CA VAL A 103 5.92 -18.07 -1.44
C VAL A 103 7.19 -17.33 -1.87
N GLU A 104 8.33 -18.01 -1.93
CA GLU A 104 9.61 -17.43 -2.34
C GLU A 104 9.60 -17.03 -3.82
N GLU A 105 9.01 -17.85 -4.70
CA GLU A 105 8.80 -17.54 -6.12
C GLU A 105 7.89 -16.32 -6.30
N SER A 106 6.76 -16.29 -5.59
CA SER A 106 5.83 -15.16 -5.57
C SER A 106 6.50 -13.87 -5.12
N TRP A 107 7.31 -13.95 -4.06
CA TRP A 107 8.10 -12.82 -3.58
C TRP A 107 9.10 -12.37 -4.64
N GLY A 108 9.83 -13.29 -5.26
CA GLY A 108 10.77 -13.00 -6.34
C GLY A 108 10.09 -12.30 -7.53
N LEU A 109 8.94 -12.81 -7.98
CA LEU A 109 8.17 -12.22 -9.05
C LEU A 109 7.69 -10.81 -8.70
N ALA A 110 7.15 -10.59 -7.50
CA ALA A 110 6.66 -9.29 -7.05
C ALA A 110 7.76 -8.23 -6.96
N ASN A 111 8.98 -8.62 -6.55
CA ASN A 111 10.11 -7.70 -6.43
C ASN A 111 10.75 -7.37 -7.78
N ASN A 112 10.69 -8.28 -8.74
CA ASN A 112 11.19 -8.08 -10.10
C ASN A 112 10.14 -7.50 -11.07
N SER A 113 8.88 -7.43 -10.67
CA SER A 113 7.80 -6.88 -11.49
C SER A 113 7.84 -5.35 -11.58
N ARG A 114 7.64 -4.83 -12.79
CA ARG A 114 7.50 -3.38 -13.05
C ARG A 114 6.03 -2.99 -13.15
N TRP A 115 5.66 -1.89 -12.50
CA TRP A 115 4.29 -1.39 -12.47
C TRP A 115 4.21 0.01 -13.06
N SER A 116 3.30 0.20 -14.01
CA SER A 116 2.95 1.51 -14.59
C SER A 116 1.62 2.02 -14.04
N ARG A 117 1.21 3.22 -14.49
CA ARG A 117 -0.13 3.75 -14.22
C ARG A 117 -1.25 2.87 -14.81
N ARG A 118 -0.96 2.06 -15.84
CA ARG A 118 -1.92 1.16 -16.49
C ARG A 118 -1.92 -0.26 -15.90
N GLY A 119 -1.04 -0.56 -14.96
CA GLY A 119 -0.93 -1.88 -14.33
C GLY A 119 0.44 -2.53 -14.50
N LEU A 120 0.48 -3.86 -14.34
CA LEU A 120 1.68 -4.67 -14.47
C LEU A 120 2.23 -4.54 -15.90
N VAL A 121 3.51 -4.20 -16.02
CA VAL A 121 4.16 -4.07 -17.31
C VAL A 121 4.71 -5.44 -17.69
N GLY A 122 4.27 -5.97 -18.84
CA GLY A 122 4.83 -7.19 -19.40
C GLY A 122 6.33 -7.04 -19.69
N VAL A 123 7.04 -8.15 -19.74
CA VAL A 123 8.49 -8.20 -19.99
C VAL A 123 8.86 -7.58 -21.35
N ASP A 124 7.91 -7.61 -22.31
CA ASP A 124 8.07 -7.06 -23.67
C ASP A 124 7.42 -5.67 -23.86
N GLY A 125 6.89 -5.07 -22.78
CA GLY A 125 6.21 -3.78 -22.82
C GLY A 125 7.20 -2.62 -22.90
N GLY A 126 7.62 -2.30 -24.12
CA GLY A 126 8.40 -1.12 -24.47
C GLY A 126 7.88 0.14 -23.77
N ASP A 127 8.83 0.91 -23.25
CA ASP A 127 8.63 2.23 -22.68
C ASP A 127 8.19 3.20 -23.80
N ASP A 128 6.89 3.45 -23.92
CA ASP A 128 6.37 4.59 -24.68
C ASP A 128 6.25 5.81 -23.75
N GLY A 129 7.42 6.24 -23.26
CA GLY A 129 7.59 7.56 -22.69
C GLY A 129 7.12 8.62 -23.69
N SER A 130 5.94 9.18 -23.44
CA SER A 130 5.63 10.56 -23.80
C SER A 130 5.41 11.34 -22.52
N ASP A 131 6.53 11.81 -21.99
CA ASP A 131 6.59 13.04 -21.23
C ASP A 131 6.38 14.19 -22.21
N SER A 132 5.26 14.88 -22.09
CA SER A 132 5.07 16.19 -22.70
C SER A 132 4.53 17.14 -21.64
N GLY A 133 5.49 17.78 -20.97
CA GLY A 133 5.27 19.07 -20.33
C GLY A 133 4.71 20.05 -21.35
N GLY A 134 3.44 20.42 -21.18
CA GLY A 134 2.83 21.57 -21.83
C GLY A 134 2.68 22.70 -20.83
N GLY A 135 3.67 23.60 -20.79
CA GLY A 135 3.49 24.93 -20.22
C GLY A 135 2.49 25.71 -21.08
N GLY A 136 1.40 26.18 -20.48
CA GLY A 136 0.46 27.10 -21.09
C GLY A 136 0.44 28.41 -20.30
N GLY A 137 1.26 29.37 -20.75
CA GLY A 137 1.15 30.77 -20.38
C GLY A 137 0.35 31.56 -21.43
N GLY A 138 -0.34 32.61 -20.98
CA GLY A 138 -1.06 33.62 -21.78
C GLY A 138 -2.54 33.28 -21.96
N GLY A 139 -3.53 34.14 -21.71
CA GLY A 139 -3.57 35.57 -21.43
C GLY A 139 -4.96 36.09 -21.83
N GLY A 140 -5.50 37.04 -21.08
CA GLY A 140 -6.58 37.95 -21.50
C GLY A 140 -8.01 37.41 -21.51
N LYS A 141 -8.83 37.86 -20.56
CA LYS A 141 -9.70 39.04 -20.72
C LYS A 141 -9.97 39.67 -19.36
#